data_AF-A0A2D1SPN0-F1
#
_entry.id   AF-A0A2D1SPN0-F1
#
_cell.length_a   1.000
_cell.length_b   1.000
_cell.length_c   1.000
_cell.angle_alpha   90.00
_cell.angle_beta   90.00
_cell.angle_gamma   90.00
#
_symmetry.space_group_name_H-M   'P 1'
#
loop_
_entity.id
_entity.type
_entity.pdbx_description
1 polymer ?
#
loop_
_entity_poly.entity_id
_entity_poly.type
_entity_poly.pdbx_seq_one_letter_code
_entity_poly.pdbx_strand_id
1 'polypeptide(L)'
;MKINPIGIQAINSYKNQARSVNNPKTNQSFADQIEISLKAKEMQGTSTYANERADRVQKLKEEIQSGTYKVDARQVAEDMLKYYRR
;
A
#
# COMPACT_ATOMS: atom_id res chain seq x y z
N MET A 1 -68.22 29.77 37.80
CA MET A 1 -67.71 29.03 36.63
C MET A 1 -66.53 29.80 36.04
N LYS A 2 -65.35 29.19 35.96
CA LYS A 2 -64.15 29.75 35.30
C LYS A 2 -63.96 29.02 33.98
N ILE A 3 -63.89 29.76 32.87
CA ILE A 3 -63.70 29.21 31.53
C ILE A 3 -62.24 29.46 31.15
N ASN A 4 -61.46 28.39 31.00
CA ASN A 4 -60.12 28.46 30.41
C ASN A 4 -60.23 28.28 28.89
N PRO A 5 -59.67 29.17 28.06
CA PRO A 5 -59.61 28.92 26.64
C PRO A 5 -58.58 27.81 26.37
N ILE A 6 -59.03 26.78 25.62
CA ILE A 6 -58.19 25.70 25.12
C ILE A 6 -57.21 26.31 24.11
N GLY A 7 -55.92 26.26 24.44
CA GLY A 7 -54.85 26.78 23.58
C GLY A 7 -54.83 26.06 22.24
N ILE A 8 -55.10 26.82 21.17
CA ILE A 8 -55.00 26.34 19.80
C ILE A 8 -53.51 26.27 19.47
N GLN A 9 -52.94 25.06 19.50
CA GLN A 9 -51.56 24.86 19.06
C GLN A 9 -51.50 25.10 17.55
N ALA A 10 -50.69 26.08 17.13
CA ALA A 10 -50.45 26.37 15.72
C ALA A 10 -49.85 25.13 15.03
N ILE A 11 -50.66 24.47 14.20
CA ILE A 11 -50.25 23.34 13.38
C ILE A 11 -49.31 23.89 12.30
N ASN A 12 -48.01 23.68 12.48
CA ASN A 12 -47.00 24.01 11.47
C ASN A 12 -47.01 22.94 10.37
N SER A 13 -47.95 23.01 9.43
CA SER A 13 -48.12 22.04 8.31
C SER A 13 -47.00 22.06 7.26
N TYR A 14 -46.00 22.95 7.41
CA TYR A 14 -44.86 23.07 6.50
C TYR A 14 -43.52 22.96 7.24
N LYS A 15 -43.38 22.00 8.15
CA LYS A 15 -42.04 21.45 8.41
C LYS A 15 -41.73 20.49 7.28
N ASN A 16 -41.04 21.03 6.26
CA ASN A 16 -40.40 20.26 5.21
C ASN A 16 -39.72 19.05 5.85
N GLN A 17 -40.31 17.86 5.67
CA GLN A 17 -39.57 16.63 5.83
C GLN A 17 -38.49 16.71 4.76
N ALA A 18 -37.29 17.10 5.16
CA ALA A 18 -36.11 16.88 4.37
C ALA A 18 -36.12 15.37 4.10
N ARG A 19 -36.54 14.99 2.88
CA ARG A 19 -36.39 13.62 2.41
C ARG A 19 -34.92 13.32 2.63
N SER A 20 -34.63 12.37 3.51
CA SER A 20 -33.35 11.70 3.46
C SER A 20 -33.26 11.12 2.05
N VAL A 21 -32.58 11.85 1.18
CA VAL A 21 -32.11 11.29 -0.06
C VAL A 21 -31.15 10.23 0.44
N ASN A 22 -31.63 8.99 0.52
CA ASN A 22 -30.76 7.83 0.58
C ASN A 22 -29.91 7.97 -0.67
N ASN A 23 -28.74 8.59 -0.51
CA ASN A 23 -27.72 8.62 -1.52
C ASN A 23 -27.55 7.14 -1.86
N PRO A 24 -27.89 6.69 -3.09
CA PRO A 24 -27.63 5.31 -3.43
C PRO A 24 -26.15 5.15 -3.16
N LYS A 25 -25.80 4.28 -2.20
CA LYS A 25 -24.41 3.92 -1.95
C LYS A 25 -23.86 3.67 -3.34
N THR A 26 -22.94 4.51 -3.76
CA THR A 26 -22.34 4.40 -5.07
C THR A 26 -21.99 2.94 -5.19
N ASN A 27 -22.59 2.25 -6.16
CA ASN A 27 -22.14 0.92 -6.52
C ASN A 27 -20.70 1.18 -6.91
N GLN A 28 -19.79 0.98 -5.95
CA GLN A 28 -18.36 1.00 -6.18
C GLN A 28 -18.22 -0.01 -7.29
N SER A 29 -17.99 0.46 -8.52
CA SER A 29 -17.75 -0.44 -9.63
C SER A 29 -16.62 -1.31 -9.13
N PHE A 30 -16.84 -2.62 -9.10
CA PHE A 30 -15.81 -3.56 -8.71
C PHE A 30 -14.59 -3.24 -9.59
N ALA A 31 -13.61 -2.59 -8.97
CA ALA A 31 -12.38 -2.20 -9.61
C ALA A 31 -11.40 -3.27 -9.17
N ASP A 32 -10.80 -3.96 -10.13
CA ASP A 32 -9.76 -4.93 -9.84
C ASP A 32 -8.63 -4.21 -9.09
N GLN A 33 -8.48 -4.52 -7.81
CA GLN A 33 -7.38 -4.04 -6.98
C GLN A 33 -6.34 -5.13 -6.88
N ILE A 34 -5.11 -4.82 -7.32
CA ILE A 34 -3.95 -5.69 -7.18
C ILE A 34 -3.21 -5.26 -5.92
N GLU A 35 -3.42 -5.97 -4.82
CA GLU A 35 -2.68 -5.75 -3.57
C GLU A 35 -1.50 -6.73 -3.44
N ILE A 36 -0.36 -6.22 -2.98
CA ILE A 36 0.77 -7.09 -2.59
C ILE A 36 0.37 -7.83 -1.31
N SER A 37 0.42 -9.17 -1.36
CA SER A 37 0.13 -10.04 -0.21
C SER A 37 0.93 -9.62 1.03
N LEU A 38 0.27 -9.64 2.20
CA LEU A 38 0.91 -9.38 3.51
C LEU A 38 2.17 -10.24 3.69
N LYS A 39 2.10 -11.51 3.31
CA LYS A 39 3.24 -12.44 3.36
C LYS A 39 4.41 -12.00 2.48
N ALA A 40 4.15 -11.44 1.31
CA ALA A 40 5.20 -10.92 0.42
C ALA A 40 5.87 -9.67 0.99
N LYS A 41 5.10 -8.80 1.65
CA LYS A 41 5.64 -7.62 2.37
C LYS A 41 6.55 -8.03 3.53
N GLU A 42 6.14 -9.05 4.30
CA GLU A 42 6.96 -9.60 5.39
C GLU A 42 8.27 -10.20 4.85
N MET A 43 8.22 -10.98 3.77
CA MET A 43 9.42 -11.56 3.14
C MET A 43 10.38 -10.50 2.58
N GLN A 44 9.88 -9.34 2.11
CA GLN A 44 10.73 -8.25 1.64
C GLN A 44 11.54 -7.60 2.77
N GLY A 45 11.00 -7.58 4.00
CA GLY A 45 11.60 -6.91 5.15
C GLY A 45 12.77 -7.64 5.80
N THR A 46 12.97 -8.94 5.54
CA THR A 46 13.98 -9.77 6.22
C THR A 46 15.37 -9.72 5.58
N SER A 47 15.80 -8.57 5.04
CA SER A 47 17.16 -8.41 4.51
C SER A 47 18.16 -8.11 5.65
N THR A 48 18.47 -9.11 6.47
CA THR A 48 19.50 -9.04 7.53
C THR A 48 20.91 -8.77 6.98
N TYR A 49 21.13 -8.95 5.68
CA TYR A 49 22.42 -8.84 5.01
C TYR A 49 22.78 -7.44 4.50
N ALA A 50 22.02 -6.40 4.86
CA ALA A 50 22.22 -5.05 4.32
C ALA A 50 23.62 -4.49 4.60
N ASN A 51 24.14 -4.67 5.83
CA ASN A 51 25.47 -4.20 6.22
C ASN A 51 26.58 -4.98 5.51
N GLU A 52 26.51 -6.32 5.51
CA GLU A 52 27.49 -7.16 4.81
C GLU A 52 27.54 -6.85 3.31
N ARG A 53 26.40 -6.53 2.71
CA ARG A 53 26.31 -6.11 1.30
C ARG A 53 26.99 -4.76 1.09
N ALA A 54 26.77 -3.80 1.97
CA ALA A 54 27.41 -2.49 1.89
C ALA A 54 28.94 -2.62 1.92
N ASP A 55 29.46 -3.43 2.85
CA ASP A 55 30.91 -3.68 2.98
C ASP A 55 31.50 -4.34 1.73
N ARG A 56 30.82 -5.35 1.17
CA ARG A 56 31.25 -5.99 -0.09
C ARG A 56 31.26 -5.00 -1.27
N VAL A 57 30.24 -4.16 -1.38
CA VAL A 57 30.15 -3.16 -2.45
C VAL A 57 31.29 -2.14 -2.32
N GLN A 58 31.61 -1.71 -1.11
CA GLN A 58 32.70 -0.77 -0.88
C GLN A 58 34.06 -1.35 -1.31
N LYS A 59 34.36 -2.60 -0.92
CA LYS A 59 35.58 -3.31 -1.36
C LYS A 59 35.67 -3.42 -2.88
N LEU A 60 34.58 -3.80 -3.54
CA LEU A 60 34.55 -3.90 -5.00
C LEU A 60 34.81 -2.55 -5.68
N LYS A 61 34.27 -1.44 -5.13
CA LYS A 61 34.54 -0.10 -5.66
C LYS A 61 36.02 0.26 -5.56
N GLU A 62 36.65 -0.05 -4.43
CA GLU A 62 38.08 0.19 -4.22
C GLU A 62 38.93 -0.61 -5.20
N GLU A 63 38.63 -1.90 -5.40
CA GLU A 63 39.33 -2.76 -6.38
C GLU A 63 39.16 -2.30 -7.83
N ILE A 64 38.00 -1.74 -8.17
CA ILE A 64 37.75 -1.18 -9.50
C ILE A 64 38.54 0.12 -9.68
N GLN A 65 38.55 0.99 -8.67
CA GLN A 65 39.27 2.26 -8.71
C GLN A 65 40.80 2.06 -8.77
N SER A 66 41.32 1.06 -8.07
CA SER A 66 42.74 0.68 -8.13
C SER A 66 43.12 -0.04 -9.43
N GLY A 67 42.14 -0.43 -10.26
CA GLY A 67 42.36 -1.22 -11.47
C GLY A 67 42.76 -2.67 -11.22
N THR A 68 42.65 -3.16 -9.98
CA THR A 68 43.00 -4.55 -9.63
C THR A 68 41.84 -5.53 -9.80
N TYR A 69 40.61 -5.03 -9.98
CA TYR A 69 39.45 -5.87 -10.22
C TYR A 69 39.56 -6.61 -11.56
N LYS A 70 39.53 -7.95 -11.50
CA LYS A 70 39.55 -8.82 -12.69
C LYS A 70 38.25 -9.58 -12.76
N VAL A 71 37.56 -9.44 -13.90
CA VAL A 71 36.33 -10.19 -14.18
C VAL A 71 36.70 -11.65 -14.47
N ASP A 72 36.20 -12.57 -13.66
CA ASP A 72 36.29 -14.00 -13.94
C ASP A 72 35.12 -14.45 -14.83
N ALA A 73 35.42 -14.69 -16.11
CA ALA A 73 34.41 -15.11 -17.09
C ALA A 73 33.78 -16.47 -16.76
N ARG A 74 34.50 -17.39 -16.09
CA ARG A 74 33.95 -18.69 -15.69
C ARG A 74 32.94 -18.51 -14.57
N GLN A 75 33.28 -17.71 -13.57
CA GLN A 75 32.39 -17.40 -12.46
C GLN A 75 31.11 -16.72 -12.95
N VAL A 76 31.23 -15.75 -13.87
CA VAL A 76 30.06 -15.09 -14.47
C VAL A 76 29.14 -16.10 -15.16
N ALA A 77 29.70 -17.01 -15.97
CA ALA A 77 28.89 -18.03 -16.63
C ALA A 77 28.22 -18.98 -15.63
N GLU A 78 28.93 -19.41 -14.59
CA GLU A 78 28.39 -20.26 -13.52
C GLU A 78 27.22 -19.59 -12.79
N ASP A 79 27.37 -18.32 -12.42
CA ASP A 79 26.32 -17.54 -11.75
C ASP A 79 25.09 -17.34 -12.64
N MET A 80 25.28 -17.05 -13.93
CA MET A 80 24.18 -16.97 -14.89
C MET A 80 23.44 -18.30 -14.99
N LEU A 81 24.15 -19.42 -15.12
CA LEU A 81 23.53 -20.74 -15.18
C LEU A 81 22.76 -21.05 -13.89
N LYS A 82 23.35 -20.77 -12.73
CA LYS A 82 22.74 -21.00 -11.41
C LYS A 82 21.47 -20.19 -11.20
N TYR A 83 21.43 -18.95 -11.69
CA TYR A 83 20.27 -18.08 -11.55
C TYR A 83 19.12 -18.49 -12.48
N TYR A 84 19.42 -18.77 -13.75
CA TYR A 84 18.39 -18.98 -14.79
C TYR A 84 17.98 -20.44 -15.02
N ARG A 85 18.78 -21.44 -14.65
CA ARG A 85 18.42 -22.87 -14.83
C ARG A 85 17.64 -23.47 -13.65
N ARG A 86 17.10 -22.65 -12.76
CA ARG A 86 16.23 -23.12 -11.67
C ARG A 86 14.91 -23.66 -12.19
#